data_AF-Q8DVX1-F1
#
_entry.id   AF-Q8DVX1-F1
#
_cell.length_a   1.000
_cell.length_b   1.000
_cell.length_c   1.000
_cell.angle_alpha   90.00
_cell.angle_beta   90.00
_cell.angle_gamma   90.00
#
_symmetry.space_group_name_H-M   'P 1'
#
loop_
_entity.id
_entity.type
_entity.pdbx_description
1 polymer ?
#
loop_
_entity_poly.entity_id
_entity_poly.type
_entity_poly.pdbx_seq_one_letter_code
_entity_poly.pdbx_strand_id
1 'polypeptide(L)'
;MLLTIFSILAILCLVLYFYCMVILHLKNKGVYHPMTHAVSDYGIGQNKSYFQLAGLANTFRNLFLILSLIFWKYSFSFKKEAVLLLILAIIGYAGVALFPTDIEGSKRTVKGIIHLLFAILQFTALAIFIFNVTEVLKPLNATLFLIASYIKIVVEVGLYGLVIALFLPFVKKYFGLFERLFLYSSNLYILLLCVMMIRY
;
A
#
# COMPACT_ATOMS: atom_id res chain seq x y z
N MET A 1 15.43 16.12 14.05
CA MET A 1 14.86 17.14 13.15
C MET A 1 14.51 16.56 11.78
N LEU A 2 15.47 16.15 10.95
CA LEU A 2 15.19 15.60 9.59
C LEU A 2 14.29 14.36 9.60
N LEU A 3 14.58 13.37 10.46
CA LEU A 3 13.72 12.20 10.69
C LEU A 3 12.25 12.60 10.89
N THR A 4 12.02 13.52 11.82
CA THR A 4 10.69 14.01 12.20
C THR A 4 10.00 14.69 11.01
N ILE A 5 10.71 15.56 10.28
CA ILE A 5 10.17 16.26 9.10
C ILE A 5 9.71 15.25 8.05
N PHE A 6 10.57 14.29 7.68
CA PHE A 6 10.21 13.30 6.67
C PHE A 6 9.10 12.35 7.14
N SER A 7 9.07 11.99 8.42
CA SER A 7 7.99 11.18 8.97
C SER A 7 6.67 11.94 8.94
N ILE A 8 6.65 13.24 9.25
CA ILE A 8 5.46 14.09 9.14
C ILE A 8 5.01 14.21 7.68
N LEU A 9 5.93 14.41 6.73
CA LEU A 9 5.60 14.47 5.31
C LEU A 9 5.00 13.14 4.81
N ALA A 10 5.53 12.00 5.25
CA ALA A 10 4.95 10.69 4.97
C ALA A 10 3.53 10.56 5.53
N ILE A 11 3.29 11.04 6.77
CA ILE A 11 1.97 11.07 7.40
C ILE A 11 0.98 11.93 6.60
N LEU A 12 1.40 13.12 6.13
CA LEU A 12 0.55 13.99 5.31
C LEU A 12 0.16 13.31 3.99
N CYS A 13 1.09 12.60 3.34
CA CYS A 13 0.79 11.80 2.17
C CYS A 13 -0.21 10.66 2.47
N LEU A 14 -0.09 9.99 3.63
CA LEU A 14 -1.05 8.97 4.07
C LEU A 14 -2.45 9.54 4.30
N VAL A 15 -2.55 10.71 4.95
CA VAL A 15 -3.82 11.42 5.15
C VAL A 15 -4.45 11.76 3.80
N LEU A 16 -3.66 12.28 2.85
CA LEU A 16 -4.13 12.57 1.50
C LEU A 16 -4.60 11.30 0.77
N TYR A 17 -3.87 10.19 0.91
CA TYR A 17 -4.28 8.89 0.35
C TYR A 17 -5.64 8.47 0.89
N PHE A 18 -5.83 8.42 2.21
CA PHE A 18 -7.11 8.03 2.81
C PHE A 18 -8.25 8.97 2.43
N TYR A 19 -7.99 10.29 2.37
CA TYR A 19 -8.94 11.26 1.86
C TYR A 19 -9.37 10.94 0.43
N CYS A 20 -8.41 10.73 -0.49
CA CYS A 20 -8.72 10.36 -1.88
C CYS A 20 -9.52 9.06 -1.95
N MET A 21 -9.17 8.06 -1.15
CA MET A 21 -9.90 6.80 -1.09
C MET A 21 -11.34 6.99 -0.61
N VAL A 22 -11.58 7.78 0.44
CA VAL A 22 -12.95 8.10 0.89
C VAL A 22 -13.74 8.77 -0.24
N ILE A 23 -13.17 9.78 -0.90
CA ILE A 23 -13.82 10.48 -2.01
C ILE A 23 -14.14 9.52 -3.16
N LEU A 24 -13.22 8.62 -3.52
CA LEU A 24 -13.44 7.62 -4.58
C LEU A 24 -14.57 6.66 -4.23
N HIS A 25 -14.67 6.21 -2.97
CA HIS A 25 -15.77 5.33 -2.55
C HIS A 25 -17.12 6.02 -2.57
N LEU A 26 -17.17 7.29 -2.15
CA LEU A 26 -18.39 8.08 -2.17
C LEU A 26 -18.84 8.39 -3.60
N LYS A 27 -17.92 8.87 -4.45
CA LYS A 27 -18.24 9.30 -5.82
C LYS A 27 -18.54 8.16 -6.77
N ASN A 28 -18.05 6.95 -6.50
CA ASN A 28 -18.31 5.77 -7.33
C ASN A 28 -19.26 4.76 -6.65
N LYS A 29 -20.01 5.20 -5.63
CA LYS A 29 -21.04 4.38 -4.98
C LYS A 29 -22.07 3.94 -6.02
N GLY A 30 -22.36 2.63 -6.06
CA GLY A 30 -23.29 2.05 -7.04
C GLY A 30 -22.69 1.79 -8.42
N VAL A 31 -21.48 2.30 -8.71
CA VAL A 31 -20.75 2.00 -9.95
C VAL A 31 -19.80 0.83 -9.74
N TYR A 32 -18.95 0.91 -8.70
CA TYR A 32 -18.04 -0.17 -8.34
C TYR A 32 -18.41 -0.74 -6.97
N HIS A 33 -18.69 -2.04 -6.96
CA HIS A 33 -18.99 -2.77 -5.73
C HIS A 33 -17.71 -3.07 -4.92
N PRO A 34 -17.57 -2.63 -3.65
CA PRO A 34 -16.32 -2.70 -2.89
C PRO A 34 -15.76 -4.11 -2.66
N MET A 35 -16.60 -5.14 -2.71
CA MET A 35 -16.17 -6.52 -2.48
C MET A 35 -15.58 -7.17 -3.74
N THR A 36 -16.11 -6.82 -4.91
CA THR A 36 -15.81 -7.53 -6.16
C THR A 36 -14.84 -6.77 -7.04
N HIS A 37 -15.03 -5.45 -7.17
CA HIS A 37 -14.29 -4.61 -8.10
C HIS A 37 -12.98 -4.13 -7.48
N ALA A 38 -11.94 -4.10 -8.31
CA ALA A 38 -10.63 -3.66 -7.88
C ALA A 38 -10.63 -2.16 -7.54
N VAL A 39 -9.73 -1.75 -6.67
CA VAL A 39 -9.45 -0.33 -6.40
C VAL A 39 -8.86 0.33 -7.64
N SER A 40 -8.09 -0.42 -8.44
CA SER A 40 -7.53 0.05 -9.71
C SER A 40 -8.58 0.39 -10.77
N ASP A 41 -9.80 -0.14 -10.67
CA ASP A 41 -10.91 0.24 -11.56
C ASP A 41 -11.26 1.74 -11.45
N TYR A 42 -11.03 2.36 -10.29
CA TYR A 42 -11.18 3.81 -10.13
C TYR A 42 -10.26 4.62 -11.05
N GLY A 43 -9.18 4.02 -11.57
CA GLY A 43 -8.24 4.65 -12.50
C GLY A 43 -8.77 4.88 -13.91
N ILE A 44 -9.94 4.33 -14.26
CA ILE A 44 -10.49 4.39 -15.63
C ILE A 44 -11.70 5.34 -15.74
N GLY A 45 -12.40 5.58 -14.63
CA GLY A 45 -13.64 6.36 -14.61
C GLY A 45 -13.49 7.89 -14.60
N GLN A 46 -14.63 8.58 -14.47
CA GLN A 46 -14.72 10.04 -14.42
C GLN A 46 -13.89 10.66 -13.27
N ASN A 47 -13.74 9.91 -12.17
CA ASN A 47 -13.03 10.35 -10.96
C ASN A 47 -11.56 9.87 -10.90
N LYS A 48 -10.98 9.43 -12.03
CA LYS A 48 -9.61 8.88 -12.09
C LYS A 48 -8.52 9.80 -11.56
N SER A 49 -8.73 11.11 -11.56
CA SER A 49 -7.76 12.08 -11.02
C SER A 49 -7.51 11.86 -9.51
N TYR A 50 -8.53 11.49 -8.74
CA TYR A 50 -8.35 11.14 -7.31
C TYR A 50 -7.58 9.83 -7.14
N PHE A 51 -7.77 8.86 -8.04
CA PHE A 51 -6.98 7.63 -8.04
C PHE A 51 -5.51 7.90 -8.37
N GLN A 52 -5.24 8.73 -9.38
CA GLN A 52 -3.89 9.18 -9.73
C GLN A 52 -3.23 9.94 -8.57
N LEU A 53 -3.99 10.82 -7.91
CA LEU A 53 -3.50 11.56 -6.74
C LEU A 53 -3.21 10.63 -5.55
N ALA A 54 -4.04 9.61 -5.31
CA ALA A 54 -3.79 8.59 -4.30
C ALA A 54 -2.53 7.76 -4.61
N GLY A 55 -2.30 7.43 -5.89
CA GLY A 55 -1.07 6.79 -6.35
C GLY A 55 0.17 7.66 -6.12
N LEU A 56 0.08 8.95 -6.48
CA LEU A 56 1.14 9.92 -6.28
C LEU A 56 1.46 10.12 -4.78
N ALA A 57 0.42 10.20 -3.94
CA ALA A 57 0.57 10.28 -2.49
C ALA A 57 1.33 9.07 -1.95
N ASN A 58 1.02 7.85 -2.40
CA ASN A 58 1.75 6.65 -2.01
C ASN A 58 3.22 6.64 -2.49
N THR A 59 3.49 7.15 -3.68
CA THR A 59 4.85 7.30 -4.21
C THR A 59 5.68 8.22 -3.31
N PHE A 60 5.18 9.43 -3.02
CA PHE A 60 5.87 10.37 -2.14
C PHE A 60 5.96 9.87 -0.70
N ARG A 61 4.92 9.21 -0.19
CA ARG A 61 4.94 8.53 1.13
C ARG A 61 6.11 7.55 1.23
N ASN A 62 6.38 6.75 0.19
CA ASN A 62 7.53 5.84 0.20
C ASN A 62 8.86 6.60 0.14
N LEU A 63 8.95 7.66 -0.65
CA LEU A 63 10.14 8.50 -0.71
C LEU A 63 10.47 9.10 0.67
N PHE A 64 9.48 9.68 1.33
CA PHE A 64 9.66 10.25 2.67
C PHE A 64 9.90 9.19 3.74
N LEU A 65 9.31 8.00 3.61
CA LEU A 65 9.62 6.88 4.51
C LEU A 65 11.07 6.39 4.33
N ILE A 66 11.59 6.31 3.10
CA ILE A 66 13.01 6.01 2.83
C ILE A 66 13.90 7.03 3.52
N LEU A 67 13.63 8.33 3.33
CA LEU A 67 14.41 9.39 3.97
C LEU A 67 14.32 9.30 5.50
N SER A 68 13.14 9.01 6.04
CA SER A 68 12.95 8.76 7.47
C SER A 68 13.82 7.59 7.94
N LEU A 69 13.85 6.46 7.23
CA LEU A 69 14.69 5.31 7.59
C LEU A 69 16.18 5.66 7.54
N ILE A 70 16.64 6.41 6.54
CA ILE A 70 18.03 6.86 6.42
C ILE A 70 18.44 7.70 7.64
N PHE A 71 17.59 8.63 8.06
CA PHE A 71 17.87 9.50 9.21
C PHE A 71 17.51 8.90 10.56
N TRP A 72 16.87 7.72 10.60
CA TRP A 72 16.56 7.05 11.84
C TRP A 72 17.82 6.46 12.45
N LYS A 73 18.17 6.85 13.68
CA LYS A 73 19.41 6.38 14.33
C LYS A 73 19.37 4.91 14.72
N TYR A 74 18.17 4.35 14.88
CA TYR A 74 18.01 2.94 15.19
C TYR A 74 18.55 2.07 14.04
N SER A 75 19.42 1.13 14.39
CA SER A 75 20.07 0.22 13.45
C SER A 75 19.49 -1.18 13.63
N PHE A 76 19.18 -1.82 12.50
CA PHE A 76 18.69 -3.20 12.45
C PHE A 76 19.19 -3.84 11.15
N SER A 77 19.38 -5.15 11.16
CA SER A 77 20.03 -5.90 10.06
C SER A 77 19.32 -5.70 8.71
N PHE A 78 17.99 -5.62 8.72
CA PHE A 78 17.14 -5.52 7.52
C PHE A 78 16.98 -4.10 6.95
N LYS A 79 17.68 -3.10 7.50
CA LYS A 79 17.42 -1.70 7.17
C LYS A 79 17.73 -1.34 5.72
N LYS A 80 18.79 -1.91 5.14
CA LYS A 80 19.18 -1.66 3.75
C LYS A 80 18.16 -2.28 2.79
N GLU A 81 17.77 -3.51 3.05
CA GLU A 81 16.76 -4.26 2.32
C GLU A 81 15.41 -3.55 2.38
N ALA A 82 15.04 -3.02 3.55
CA ALA A 82 13.84 -2.22 3.74
C ALA A 82 13.81 -0.99 2.81
N VAL A 83 14.93 -0.27 2.68
CA VAL A 83 15.05 0.87 1.74
C VAL A 83 14.91 0.40 0.28
N LEU A 84 15.58 -0.70 -0.10
CA LEU A 84 15.48 -1.25 -1.46
C LEU A 84 14.05 -1.69 -1.81
N LEU A 85 13.33 -2.31 -0.87
CA LEU A 85 11.94 -2.70 -1.07
C LEU A 85 11.01 -1.49 -1.25
N LEU A 86 11.24 -0.40 -0.54
CA LEU A 86 10.48 0.84 -0.74
C LEU A 86 10.78 1.48 -2.10
N ILE A 87 12.02 1.38 -2.61
CA ILE A 87 12.37 1.79 -3.98
C ILE A 87 11.63 0.92 -5.00
N LEU A 88 11.63 -0.41 -4.83
CA LEU A 88 10.87 -1.31 -5.69
C LEU A 88 9.37 -1.00 -5.66
N ALA A 89 8.82 -0.66 -4.49
CA ALA A 89 7.43 -0.24 -4.37
C ALA A 89 7.17 1.07 -5.13
N ILE A 90 8.07 2.06 -5.09
CA ILE A 90 7.97 3.30 -5.90
C ILE A 90 7.92 2.97 -7.40
N ILE A 91 8.79 2.08 -7.87
CA ILE A 91 8.81 1.61 -9.27
C ILE A 91 7.47 0.97 -9.63
N GLY A 92 6.91 0.13 -8.74
CA GLY A 92 5.59 -0.47 -8.92
C GLY A 92 4.46 0.55 -9.00
N TYR A 93 4.42 1.56 -8.10
CA TYR A 93 3.42 2.63 -8.16
C TYR A 93 3.53 3.44 -9.47
N ALA A 94 4.75 3.76 -9.91
CA ALA A 94 4.98 4.46 -11.17
C ALA A 94 4.47 3.62 -12.36
N GLY A 95 4.77 2.32 -12.38
CA GLY A 95 4.27 1.42 -13.42
C GLY A 95 2.74 1.33 -13.45
N VAL A 96 2.11 1.13 -12.29
CA VAL A 96 0.63 1.13 -12.15
C VAL A 96 0.00 2.44 -12.65
N ALA A 97 0.67 3.58 -12.44
CA ALA A 97 0.18 4.88 -12.92
C ALA A 97 0.34 5.06 -14.45
N LEU A 98 1.40 4.49 -15.04
CA LEU A 98 1.70 4.60 -16.47
C LEU A 98 0.88 3.62 -17.33
N PHE A 99 0.55 2.45 -16.79
CA PHE A 99 -0.16 1.39 -17.50
C PHE A 99 -1.57 1.24 -16.93
N PRO A 100 -2.64 1.62 -17.65
CA PRO A 100 -4.01 1.42 -17.19
C PRO A 100 -4.33 -0.07 -17.00
N THR A 101 -5.14 -0.38 -15.97
CA THR A 101 -5.68 -1.73 -15.79
C THR A 101 -6.77 -2.04 -16.83
N ASP A 102 -7.06 -3.31 -17.02
CA ASP A 102 -8.27 -3.74 -17.72
C ASP A 102 -9.43 -3.74 -16.72
N ILE A 103 -10.61 -3.27 -17.14
CA ILE A 103 -11.83 -3.34 -16.32
C ILE A 103 -12.15 -4.81 -16.04
N GLU A 104 -12.54 -5.12 -14.80
CA GLU A 104 -12.94 -6.48 -14.43
C GLU A 104 -14.01 -7.04 -15.40
N GLY A 105 -13.80 -8.26 -15.89
CA GLY A 105 -14.67 -8.92 -16.88
C GLY A 105 -14.39 -8.57 -18.35
N SER A 106 -13.53 -7.60 -18.65
CA SER A 106 -13.08 -7.30 -20.02
C SER A 106 -11.99 -8.26 -20.52
N LYS A 107 -11.74 -8.27 -21.83
CA LYS A 107 -10.65 -9.06 -22.42
C LYS A 107 -9.31 -8.52 -21.94
N ARG A 108 -8.41 -9.42 -21.50
CA ARG A 108 -7.05 -9.04 -21.07
C ARG A 108 -6.26 -8.42 -22.21
N THR A 109 -5.63 -7.28 -21.93
CA THR A 109 -4.72 -6.57 -22.84
C THR A 109 -3.27 -6.65 -22.33
N VAL A 110 -2.30 -6.37 -23.21
CA VAL A 110 -0.88 -6.28 -22.80
C VAL A 110 -0.69 -5.20 -21.74
N LYS A 111 -1.41 -4.08 -21.83
CA LYS A 111 -1.33 -2.99 -20.84
C LYS A 111 -1.84 -3.45 -19.48
N GLY A 112 -2.99 -4.13 -19.42
CA GLY A 112 -3.51 -4.68 -18.18
C GLY A 112 -2.61 -5.76 -17.57
N ILE A 113 -1.95 -6.58 -18.40
CA ILE A 113 -0.93 -7.53 -17.91
C ILE A 113 0.26 -6.78 -17.29
N ILE A 114 0.79 -5.75 -17.96
CA ILE A 114 1.90 -4.94 -17.42
C ILE A 114 1.48 -4.24 -16.12
N HIS A 115 0.27 -3.68 -16.06
CA HIS A 115 -0.29 -3.11 -14.83
C HIS A 115 -0.29 -4.12 -13.70
N LEU A 116 -0.79 -5.34 -13.95
CA LEU A 116 -0.84 -6.41 -12.97
C LEU A 116 0.57 -6.79 -12.47
N LEU A 117 1.56 -6.87 -13.36
CA LEU A 117 2.95 -7.15 -12.96
C LEU A 117 3.50 -6.08 -12.03
N PHE A 118 3.26 -4.79 -12.32
CA PHE A 118 3.67 -3.71 -11.43
C PHE A 118 2.89 -3.70 -10.11
N ALA A 119 1.60 -4.06 -10.13
CA ALA A 119 0.78 -4.22 -8.92
C ALA A 119 1.33 -5.35 -8.02
N ILE A 120 1.68 -6.50 -8.61
CA ILE A 120 2.32 -7.62 -7.90
C ILE A 120 3.66 -7.17 -7.30
N LEU A 121 4.48 -6.45 -8.07
CA LEU A 121 5.78 -5.95 -7.62
C LEU A 121 5.63 -5.06 -6.38
N GLN A 122 4.77 -4.02 -6.44
CA GLN A 122 4.60 -3.12 -5.30
C GLN A 122 3.99 -3.82 -4.07
N PHE A 123 3.00 -4.70 -4.26
CA PHE A 123 2.36 -5.39 -3.14
C PHE A 123 3.32 -6.35 -2.47
N THR A 124 4.08 -7.11 -3.26
CA THR A 124 5.10 -8.03 -2.74
C THR A 124 6.19 -7.26 -2.00
N ALA A 125 6.70 -6.16 -2.57
CA ALA A 125 7.73 -5.36 -1.93
C ALA A 125 7.27 -4.77 -0.59
N LEU A 126 6.06 -4.21 -0.55
CA LEU A 126 5.47 -3.68 0.69
C LEU A 126 5.19 -4.77 1.72
N ALA A 127 4.71 -5.94 1.31
CA ALA A 127 4.46 -7.05 2.21
C ALA A 127 5.76 -7.53 2.88
N ILE A 128 6.81 -7.79 2.08
CA ILE A 128 8.12 -8.21 2.62
C ILE A 128 8.66 -7.13 3.57
N PHE A 129 8.53 -5.85 3.21
CA PHE A 129 8.92 -4.74 4.08
C PHE A 129 8.19 -4.80 5.43
N ILE A 130 6.86 -4.87 5.41
CA ILE A 130 6.02 -4.88 6.62
C ILE A 130 6.35 -6.09 7.49
N PHE A 131 6.45 -7.28 6.89
CA PHE A 131 6.64 -8.53 7.64
C PHE A 131 7.97 -8.54 8.40
N ASN A 132 9.04 -8.04 7.78
CA ASN A 132 10.36 -8.00 8.40
C ASN A 132 10.52 -6.82 9.38
N VAL A 133 9.95 -5.65 9.06
CA VAL A 133 10.01 -4.49 9.96
C VAL A 133 9.17 -4.68 11.23
N THR A 134 8.17 -5.56 11.22
CA THR A 134 7.31 -5.78 12.41
C THR A 134 8.15 -6.26 13.61
N GLU A 135 9.05 -7.22 13.43
CA GLU A 135 9.90 -7.74 14.51
C GLU A 135 10.91 -6.71 15.02
N VAL A 136 11.30 -5.76 14.17
CA VAL A 136 12.18 -4.63 14.53
C VAL A 136 11.52 -3.73 15.58
N LEU A 137 10.18 -3.72 15.66
CA LEU A 137 9.44 -2.86 16.59
C LEU A 137 9.40 -3.41 18.01
N LYS A 138 9.58 -4.73 18.17
CA LYS A 138 9.47 -5.44 19.45
C LYS A 138 10.34 -4.85 20.56
N PRO A 139 11.66 -4.61 20.36
CA PRO A 139 12.50 -4.01 21.39
C PRO A 139 12.25 -2.50 21.59
N LEU A 140 11.57 -1.83 20.67
CA LEU A 140 11.36 -0.37 20.72
C LEU A 140 10.15 0.01 21.58
N ASN A 141 9.04 -0.71 21.41
CA ASN A 141 7.81 -0.46 22.17
C ASN A 141 6.86 -1.67 22.09
N ALA A 142 6.62 -2.35 23.21
CA ALA A 142 5.80 -3.57 23.24
C ALA A 142 4.34 -3.33 22.80
N THR A 143 3.73 -2.22 23.21
CA THR A 143 2.34 -1.88 22.85
C THR A 143 2.21 -1.59 21.36
N LEU A 144 3.09 -0.76 20.80
CA LEU A 144 3.07 -0.45 19.37
C LEU A 144 3.44 -1.67 18.52
N PHE A 145 4.35 -2.52 19.00
CA PHE A 145 4.63 -3.81 18.37
C PHE A 145 3.37 -4.68 18.29
N LEU A 146 2.63 -4.85 19.39
CA LEU A 146 1.38 -5.64 19.37
C LEU A 146 0.37 -5.08 18.36
N ILE A 147 0.17 -3.76 18.34
CA ILE A 147 -0.72 -3.11 17.37
C ILE A 147 -0.22 -3.37 15.93
N ALA A 148 1.08 -3.22 15.68
CA ALA A 148 1.69 -3.48 14.38
C ALA A 148 1.52 -4.94 13.95
N SER A 149 1.68 -5.91 14.87
CA SER A 149 1.47 -7.33 14.61
C SER A 149 0.03 -7.63 14.21
N TYR A 150 -0.97 -7.02 14.86
CA TYR A 150 -2.37 -7.18 14.44
C TYR A 150 -2.64 -6.59 13.06
N ILE A 151 -2.10 -5.39 12.76
CA ILE A 151 -2.23 -4.80 11.42
C ILE A 151 -1.53 -5.68 10.38
N LYS A 152 -0.36 -6.24 10.70
CA LYS A 152 0.38 -7.18 9.84
C LYS A 152 -0.49 -8.40 9.48
N ILE A 153 -1.22 -8.98 10.44
CA ILE A 153 -2.15 -10.09 10.15
C ILE A 153 -3.21 -9.67 9.13
N VAL A 154 -3.74 -8.45 9.21
CA VAL A 154 -4.70 -7.94 8.23
C VAL A 154 -4.06 -7.76 6.85
N VAL A 155 -2.80 -7.31 6.80
CA VAL A 155 -2.01 -7.24 5.56
C VAL A 155 -1.83 -8.63 4.95
N GLU A 156 -1.48 -9.64 5.76
CA GLU A 156 -1.33 -11.04 5.35
C GLU A 156 -2.64 -11.60 4.79
N VAL A 157 -3.75 -11.42 5.50
CA VAL A 157 -5.09 -11.85 5.04
C VAL A 157 -5.45 -11.19 3.71
N GLY A 158 -5.22 -9.87 3.58
CA GLY A 158 -5.44 -9.15 2.33
C GLY A 158 -4.59 -9.69 1.17
N LEU A 159 -3.29 -9.88 1.40
CA LEU A 159 -2.36 -10.37 0.38
C LEU A 159 -2.65 -11.82 -0.02
N TYR A 160 -2.78 -12.72 0.94
CA TYR A 160 -3.05 -14.14 0.66
C TYR A 160 -4.42 -14.30 0.02
N GLY A 161 -5.42 -13.55 0.48
CA GLY A 161 -6.73 -13.52 -0.15
C GLY A 161 -6.68 -13.06 -1.61
N LEU A 162 -5.89 -12.03 -1.92
CA LEU A 162 -5.64 -11.61 -3.31
C LEU A 162 -5.00 -12.72 -4.14
N VAL A 163 -3.92 -13.34 -3.64
CA VAL A 163 -3.23 -14.43 -4.34
C VAL A 163 -4.19 -15.59 -4.60
N ILE A 164 -4.96 -16.01 -3.60
CA ILE A 164 -5.97 -17.07 -3.74
C ILE A 164 -7.05 -16.66 -4.76
N ALA A 165 -7.53 -15.41 -4.73
CA ALA A 165 -8.53 -14.90 -5.65
C ALA A 165 -8.07 -14.87 -7.12
N LEU A 166 -6.76 -14.83 -7.38
CA LEU A 166 -6.21 -14.95 -8.74
C LEU A 166 -6.36 -16.36 -9.32
N PHE A 167 -6.42 -17.40 -8.48
CA PHE A 167 -6.46 -18.80 -8.92
C PHE A 167 -7.83 -19.47 -8.69
N LEU A 168 -8.59 -19.07 -7.67
CA LEU A 168 -9.83 -19.71 -7.27
C LEU A 168 -11.07 -18.86 -7.64
N PRO A 169 -11.92 -19.30 -8.60
CA PRO A 169 -13.06 -18.53 -9.08
C PRO A 169 -14.08 -18.13 -8.00
N PHE A 170 -14.32 -19.00 -7.00
CA PHE A 170 -15.27 -18.71 -5.93
C PHE A 170 -14.75 -17.67 -4.92
N VAL A 171 -13.43 -17.45 -4.86
CA VAL A 171 -12.80 -16.40 -4.04
C VAL A 171 -12.71 -15.09 -4.81
N LYS A 172 -12.65 -15.14 -6.15
CA LYS A 172 -12.57 -13.97 -7.04
C LYS A 172 -13.66 -12.92 -6.78
N LYS A 173 -14.86 -13.32 -6.36
CA LYS A 173 -15.94 -12.39 -5.96
C LYS A 173 -15.62 -11.50 -4.74
N TYR A 174 -14.53 -11.80 -4.03
CA TYR A 174 -14.02 -11.02 -2.90
C TYR A 174 -12.71 -10.30 -3.22
N PHE A 175 -12.27 -10.29 -4.49
CA PHE A 175 -11.01 -9.67 -4.90
C PHE A 175 -10.88 -8.23 -4.41
N GLY A 176 -11.92 -7.41 -4.66
CA GLY A 176 -11.97 -6.02 -4.21
C GLY A 176 -11.88 -5.84 -2.69
N LEU A 177 -12.43 -6.78 -1.91
CA LEU A 177 -12.30 -6.75 -0.45
C LEU A 177 -10.85 -6.99 -0.03
N PHE A 178 -10.24 -8.07 -0.52
CA PHE A 178 -8.86 -8.43 -0.16
C PHE A 178 -7.86 -7.35 -0.58
N GLU A 179 -8.07 -6.74 -1.74
CA GLU A 179 -7.27 -5.61 -2.19
C GLU A 179 -7.36 -4.42 -1.22
N ARG A 180 -8.58 -4.05 -0.80
CA ARG A 180 -8.79 -2.96 0.15
C ARG A 180 -8.20 -3.29 1.52
N LEU A 181 -8.36 -4.51 2.00
CA LEU A 181 -7.72 -4.97 3.24
C LEU A 181 -6.21 -4.75 3.14
N PHE A 182 -5.56 -5.22 2.08
CA PHE A 182 -4.12 -5.05 1.89
C PHE A 182 -3.73 -3.56 1.80
N LEU A 183 -4.38 -2.78 0.93
CA LEU A 183 -4.05 -1.39 0.68
C LEU A 183 -4.24 -0.49 1.91
N TYR A 184 -5.32 -0.69 2.67
CA TYR A 184 -5.61 0.14 3.84
C TYR A 184 -4.77 -0.27 5.05
N SER A 185 -4.64 -1.57 5.31
CA SER A 185 -3.83 -2.04 6.44
C SER A 185 -2.35 -1.74 6.24
N SER A 186 -1.81 -1.86 5.02
CA SER A 186 -0.42 -1.49 4.73
C SER A 186 -0.16 0.01 4.97
N ASN A 187 -1.08 0.89 4.55
CA ASN A 187 -0.97 2.32 4.82
C ASN A 187 -1.14 2.66 6.30
N LEU A 188 -2.04 1.97 7.01
CA LEU A 188 -2.19 2.12 8.47
C LEU A 188 -0.94 1.63 9.22
N TYR A 189 -0.31 0.56 8.76
CA TYR A 189 0.94 0.07 9.30
C TYR A 189 2.06 1.12 9.14
N ILE A 190 2.19 1.70 7.94
CA ILE A 190 3.20 2.73 7.69
C ILE A 190 2.92 4.00 8.52
N LEU A 191 1.65 4.36 8.73
CA LEU A 191 1.26 5.44 9.64
C LEU A 191 1.81 5.18 11.05
N LEU A 192 1.56 3.99 11.59
CA LEU A 192 2.02 3.57 12.91
C LEU A 192 3.56 3.61 12.98
N LEU A 193 4.24 3.11 11.95
CA LEU A 193 5.70 3.14 11.85
C LEU A 193 6.24 4.57 11.91
N CYS A 194 5.66 5.51 11.15
CA CYS A 194 6.07 6.91 11.17
C CYS A 194 5.88 7.54 12.56
N VAL A 195 4.74 7.28 13.22
CA VAL A 195 4.47 7.78 14.58
C VAL A 195 5.49 7.23 15.57
N MET A 196 5.83 5.95 15.46
CA MET A 196 6.82 5.30 16.32
C MET A 196 8.23 5.87 16.08
N MET A 197 8.64 6.06 14.82
CA MET A 197 9.93 6.67 14.46
C MET A 197 10.09 8.11 14.97
N ILE A 198 8.99 8.88 15.06
CA ILE A 198 9.04 10.24 15.64
C ILE A 198 9.30 10.19 17.15
N ARG A 199 8.80 9.17 17.84
CA ARG A 199 8.89 9.03 19.30
C ARG A 199 10.23 8.44 19.78
N TYR A 200 11.06 7.92 18.86
CA TYR A 200 12.33 7.25 19.15
C TYR A 200 13.49 7.90 18.40
#